data_AF-A0A7S3N858-F1
#
_entry.id   AF-A0A7S3N858-F1
#
_cell.length_a   1.000
_cell.length_b   1.000
_cell.length_c   1.000
_cell.angle_alpha   90.00
_cell.angle_beta   90.00
_cell.angle_gamma   90.00
#
_symmetry.space_group_name_H-M   'P 1'
#
loop_
_entity.id
_entity.type
_entity.pdbx_description
1 polymer ?
#
loop_
_entity_poly.entity_id
_entity_poly.type
_entity_poly.pdbx_seq_one_letter_code
_entity_poly.pdbx_strand_id
1 'polypeptide(L)'
;EKDAITGEVTIYDLVPHGQNIAVTKENRFKYIYLMMDFKLNRRILDKLNRFVKGFHSIIPVKWLRLFTEDEIQKLISGTSSTIDVEEWKKYTKYIGGIKESSKMVRMFWKVVEEMTDKEKSLLLQFVTSCPRQPLMGFKYMDPPFTISFVEC
;
A
#
# COMPACT_ATOMS: atom_id res chain seq x y z
N GLU A 1 -17.52 4.26 12.34
CA GLU A 1 -17.13 3.96 10.94
C GLU A 1 -18.41 3.94 10.12
N LYS A 2 -18.46 4.69 9.01
CA LYS A 2 -19.63 4.73 8.14
C LYS A 2 -19.50 3.62 7.09
N ASP A 3 -20.50 2.77 6.99
CA ASP A 3 -20.58 1.77 5.94
C ASP A 3 -20.76 2.45 4.57
N ALA A 4 -19.97 2.05 3.58
CA ALA A 4 -19.98 2.68 2.26
C ALA A 4 -21.20 2.30 1.41
N ILE A 5 -21.87 1.19 1.75
CA ILE A 5 -22.99 0.62 1.01
C ILE A 5 -24.31 0.97 1.72
N THR A 6 -24.39 0.78 3.04
CA THR A 6 -25.62 1.02 3.81
C THR A 6 -25.68 2.44 4.39
N GLY A 7 -24.54 3.14 4.50
CA GLY A 7 -24.46 4.45 5.13
C GLY A 7 -24.56 4.44 6.65
N GLU A 8 -24.72 3.27 7.28
CA GLU A 8 -24.83 3.12 8.73
C GLU A 8 -23.53 3.47 9.43
N VAL A 9 -23.63 4.10 10.60
CA VAL A 9 -22.48 4.45 11.42
C VAL A 9 -22.38 3.50 12.60
N THR A 10 -21.37 2.65 12.61
CA THR A 10 -21.07 1.80 13.77
C THR A 10 -20.01 2.47 14.66
N ILE A 11 -20.29 2.54 15.97
CA ILE A 11 -19.37 3.09 16.96
C ILE A 11 -18.64 1.93 17.65
N TYR A 12 -17.32 2.06 17.80
CA TYR A 12 -16.47 1.06 18.44
C TYR A 12 -15.66 1.69 19.55
N ASP A 13 -15.81 1.13 20.74
CA ASP A 13 -15.04 1.53 21.92
C ASP A 13 -13.67 0.85 21.89
N LEU A 14 -12.61 1.66 21.83
CA LEU A 14 -11.22 1.16 21.86
C LEU A 14 -10.85 0.56 23.22
N VAL A 15 -11.44 1.11 24.28
CA VAL A 15 -11.38 0.66 25.67
C VAL A 15 -12.80 0.68 26.24
N PRO A 16 -13.09 -0.09 27.31
CA PRO A 16 -14.40 -0.04 27.96
C PRO A 16 -14.82 1.39 28.30
N HIS A 17 -16.04 1.78 27.90
CA HIS A 17 -16.60 3.13 28.08
C HIS A 17 -15.76 4.25 27.44
N GLY A 18 -15.04 3.93 26.36
CA GLY A 18 -14.11 4.84 25.69
C GLY A 18 -14.78 6.11 25.13
N GLN A 19 -16.09 6.07 24.83
CA GLN A 19 -16.84 7.24 24.36
C GLN A 19 -16.82 8.40 25.35
N ASN A 20 -16.69 8.10 26.64
CA ASN A 20 -16.68 9.09 27.72
C ASN A 20 -15.26 9.52 28.12
N ILE A 21 -14.22 9.02 27.44
CA ILE A 21 -12.82 9.32 27.74
C ILE A 21 -12.26 10.23 26.65
N ALA A 22 -12.02 11.49 27.01
CA ALA A 22 -11.39 12.44 26.09
C ALA A 22 -9.93 12.05 25.78
N VAL A 23 -9.51 12.26 24.53
CA VAL A 23 -8.09 12.12 24.15
C VAL A 23 -7.34 13.36 24.62
N THR A 24 -6.35 13.17 25.49
CA THR A 24 -5.48 14.21 26.07
C THR A 24 -4.04 14.02 25.61
N LYS A 25 -3.16 14.98 25.92
CA LYS A 25 -1.74 14.91 25.55
C LYS A 25 -1.04 13.71 26.20
N GLU A 26 -1.49 13.30 27.38
CA GLU A 26 -0.95 12.21 28.18
C GLU A 26 -1.39 10.84 27.62
N ASN A 27 -2.63 10.72 27.16
CA ASN A 27 -3.18 9.45 26.67
C ASN A 27 -3.09 9.28 25.14
N ARG A 28 -2.66 10.30 24.38
CA ARG A 28 -2.61 10.29 22.90
C ARG A 28 -1.86 9.10 22.32
N PHE A 29 -0.73 8.70 22.91
CA PHE A 29 0.06 7.57 22.39
C PHE A 29 -0.69 6.25 22.56
N LYS A 30 -1.35 6.07 23.71
CA LYS A 30 -2.21 4.90 23.95
C LYS A 30 -3.38 4.88 22.96
N TYR A 31 -4.01 6.03 22.72
CA TYR A 31 -5.07 6.15 21.73
C TYR A 31 -4.59 5.78 20.31
N ILE A 32 -3.43 6.30 19.88
CA ILE A 32 -2.84 5.98 18.58
C ILE A 32 -2.60 4.47 18.45
N TYR A 33 -1.96 3.86 19.44
CA TYR A 33 -1.70 2.42 19.45
C TYR A 33 -3.00 1.59 19.34
N LEU A 34 -4.00 1.91 20.15
CA LEU A 34 -5.29 1.21 20.12
C LEU A 34 -6.04 1.42 18.81
N MET A 35 -5.94 2.60 18.21
CA MET A 35 -6.53 2.87 16.90
C MET A 35 -5.83 2.06 15.80
N MET A 36 -4.50 1.96 15.84
CA MET A 36 -3.72 1.14 14.91
C MET A 36 -4.12 -0.35 15.04
N ASP A 37 -4.13 -0.89 16.25
CA ASP A 37 -4.55 -2.27 16.52
C ASP A 37 -5.99 -2.52 16.04
N PHE A 38 -6.91 -1.58 16.31
CA PHE A 38 -8.27 -1.70 15.83
C PHE A 38 -8.36 -1.74 14.30
N LYS A 39 -7.70 -0.81 13.61
CA LYS A 39 -7.80 -0.67 12.15
C LYS A 39 -7.10 -1.80 11.39
N LEU A 40 -5.98 -2.29 11.91
CA LEU A 40 -5.11 -3.26 11.24
C LEU A 40 -5.38 -4.71 11.66
N ASN A 41 -5.82 -4.95 12.89
CA ASN A 41 -6.03 -6.31 13.41
C ASN A 41 -7.52 -6.57 13.67
N ARG A 42 -8.10 -5.91 14.69
CA ARG A 42 -9.42 -6.30 15.25
C ARG A 42 -10.54 -6.19 14.23
N ARG A 43 -10.59 -5.07 13.48
CA ARG A 43 -11.68 -4.79 12.53
C ARG A 43 -11.76 -5.79 11.38
N ILE A 44 -10.61 -6.31 10.93
CA ILE A 44 -10.55 -7.22 9.78
C ILE A 44 -10.52 -8.69 10.18
N LEU A 45 -10.34 -8.99 11.46
CA LEU A 45 -10.04 -10.33 11.96
C LEU A 45 -11.09 -11.37 11.53
N ASP A 46 -12.38 -11.05 11.63
CA ASP A 46 -13.44 -11.99 11.22
C ASP A 46 -13.43 -12.28 9.72
N LYS A 47 -13.19 -11.25 8.90
CA LYS A 47 -13.09 -11.37 7.44
C LYS A 47 -11.84 -12.18 7.07
N LEU A 48 -10.73 -11.90 7.73
CA LEU A 48 -9.46 -12.61 7.57
C LEU A 48 -9.60 -14.09 7.95
N ASN A 49 -10.23 -14.40 9.10
CA ASN A 49 -10.45 -15.78 9.54
C ASN A 49 -11.28 -16.58 8.53
N ARG A 50 -12.31 -15.97 7.93
CA ARG A 50 -13.10 -16.60 6.87
C ARG A 50 -12.27 -16.83 5.60
N PHE A 51 -11.47 -15.86 5.19
CA PHE A 51 -10.55 -16.00 4.06
C PHE A 51 -9.55 -17.14 4.29
N VAL A 52 -8.89 -17.15 5.45
CA VAL A 52 -7.91 -18.18 5.84
C VAL A 52 -8.56 -19.57 5.88
N LYS A 53 -9.78 -19.68 6.41
CA LYS A 53 -10.54 -20.94 6.40
C LYS A 53 -10.82 -21.44 4.98
N GLY A 54 -11.27 -20.55 4.08
CA GLY A 54 -11.53 -20.91 2.68
C GLY A 54 -10.24 -21.22 1.90
N PHE A 55 -9.16 -20.50 2.17
CA PHE A 55 -7.86 -20.79 1.59
C PHE A 55 -7.36 -22.18 2.02
N HIS A 56 -7.48 -22.51 3.30
CA HIS A 56 -7.08 -23.82 3.84
C HIS A 56 -7.98 -24.98 3.45
N SER A 57 -9.22 -24.75 3.02
CA SER A 57 -10.05 -25.83 2.46
C SER A 57 -9.56 -26.31 1.09
N ILE A 58 -8.74 -25.51 0.41
CA ILE A 58 -8.15 -25.83 -0.90
C ILE A 58 -6.68 -26.22 -0.73
N ILE A 59 -5.91 -25.43 0.03
CA ILE A 59 -4.46 -25.61 0.20
C ILE A 59 -4.13 -25.95 1.66
N PRO A 60 -3.67 -27.19 1.95
CA PRO A 60 -3.28 -27.58 3.30
C PRO A 60 -2.22 -26.68 3.92
N VAL A 61 -2.44 -26.25 5.16
CA VAL A 61 -1.53 -25.39 5.96
C VAL A 61 -0.09 -25.91 5.95
N LYS A 62 0.07 -27.24 6.03
CA LYS A 62 1.37 -27.91 6.08
C LYS A 62 2.25 -27.61 4.86
N TRP A 63 1.66 -27.37 3.69
CA TRP A 63 2.41 -27.03 2.48
C TRP A 63 2.88 -25.58 2.49
N LEU A 64 2.06 -24.67 3.03
CA LEU A 64 2.40 -23.25 3.13
C LEU A 64 3.56 -23.00 4.10
N ARG A 65 3.69 -23.82 5.15
CA ARG A 65 4.81 -23.73 6.11
C ARG A 65 6.18 -24.05 5.51
N LEU A 66 6.22 -24.57 4.28
CA LEU A 66 7.47 -24.84 3.56
C LEU A 66 8.04 -23.58 2.90
N PHE A 67 7.25 -22.50 2.83
CA PHE A 67 7.59 -21.27 2.14
C PHE A 67 7.65 -20.10 3.13
N THR A 68 8.56 -19.18 2.84
CA THR A 68 8.57 -17.82 3.41
C THR A 68 7.44 -16.97 2.81
N GLU A 69 7.13 -15.84 3.44
CA GLU A 69 6.14 -14.87 2.96
C GLU A 69 6.44 -14.40 1.53
N ASP A 70 7.71 -14.16 1.20
CA ASP A 70 8.18 -13.73 -0.12
C ASP A 70 7.98 -14.84 -1.17
N GLU A 71 8.18 -16.10 -0.81
CA GLU A 71 8.01 -17.23 -1.71
C GLU A 71 6.53 -17.53 -1.97
N ILE A 72 5.67 -17.43 -0.93
CA ILE A 72 4.21 -17.51 -1.11
C ILE A 72 3.73 -16.40 -2.05
N GLN A 73 4.22 -15.17 -1.87
CA GLN A 73 3.90 -14.06 -2.76
C GLN A 73 4.29 -14.39 -4.20
N LYS A 74 5.52 -14.86 -4.45
CA LYS A 74 5.98 -15.26 -5.79
C LYS A 74 5.17 -16.40 -6.38
N LEU A 75 4.78 -17.39 -5.58
CA LEU A 75 4.00 -18.53 -6.04
C LEU A 75 2.59 -18.12 -6.49
N ILE A 76 1.96 -17.20 -5.76
CA ILE A 76 0.61 -16.69 -6.10
C ILE A 76 0.68 -15.67 -7.24
N SER A 77 1.70 -14.81 -7.23
CA SER A 77 1.77 -13.64 -8.10
C SER A 77 2.66 -13.80 -9.33
N GLY A 78 3.40 -14.90 -9.43
CA GLY A 78 4.49 -15.05 -10.38
C GLY A 78 5.77 -14.29 -9.98
N THR A 79 6.82 -14.50 -10.76
CA THR A 79 8.07 -13.73 -10.65
C THR A 79 7.90 -12.36 -11.31
N SER A 80 8.38 -11.30 -10.62
CA SER A 80 8.21 -9.90 -11.06
C SER A 80 8.65 -9.69 -12.50
N SER A 81 7.81 -9.03 -13.29
CA SER A 81 8.14 -8.57 -14.63
C SER A 81 9.04 -7.33 -14.57
N THR A 82 9.85 -7.15 -15.60
CA THR A 82 10.61 -5.91 -15.85
C THR A 82 9.66 -4.71 -15.88
N ILE A 83 10.01 -3.63 -15.18
CA ILE A 83 9.22 -2.40 -15.15
C ILE A 83 9.48 -1.59 -16.43
N ASP A 84 8.43 -1.25 -17.16
CA ASP A 84 8.51 -0.38 -18.33
C ASP A 84 8.67 1.10 -17.88
N VAL A 85 9.91 1.58 -17.93
CA VAL A 85 10.26 2.96 -17.52
C VAL A 85 9.68 3.99 -18.49
N GLU A 86 9.58 3.69 -19.79
CA GLU A 86 9.04 4.62 -20.77
C GLU A 86 7.53 4.81 -20.55
N GLU A 87 6.80 3.73 -20.28
CA GLU A 87 5.39 3.82 -19.90
C GLU A 87 5.23 4.57 -18.57
N TRP A 88 6.07 4.28 -17.57
CA TRP A 88 6.04 4.94 -16.26
C TRP A 88 6.21 6.46 -16.39
N LYS A 89 7.23 6.87 -17.14
CA LYS A 89 7.52 8.28 -17.42
C LYS A 89 6.39 8.96 -18.17
N LYS A 90 5.84 8.31 -19.20
CA LYS A 90 4.74 8.82 -20.03
C LYS A 90 3.46 9.12 -19.24
N TYR A 91 3.15 8.31 -18.23
CA TYR A 91 1.93 8.47 -17.42
C TYR A 91 2.16 9.13 -16.06
N THR A 92 3.38 9.60 -15.79
CA THR A 92 3.69 10.37 -14.58
C THR A 92 3.12 11.78 -14.67
N LYS A 93 2.45 12.23 -13.60
CA LYS A 93 1.99 13.62 -13.45
C LYS A 93 3.04 14.49 -12.76
N TYR A 94 3.14 15.74 -13.21
CA TYR A 94 4.04 16.74 -12.64
C TYR A 94 3.22 17.89 -12.06
N ILE A 95 3.40 18.20 -10.77
CA ILE A 95 2.61 19.20 -10.04
C ILE A 95 3.53 20.18 -9.31
N GLY A 96 3.10 21.42 -9.07
CA GLY A 96 3.90 22.42 -8.34
C GLY A 96 4.90 23.16 -9.23
N GLY A 97 4.51 23.50 -10.46
CA GLY A 97 5.31 24.30 -11.39
C GLY A 97 6.43 23.56 -12.12
N ILE A 98 6.68 22.29 -11.79
CA ILE A 98 7.61 21.44 -12.53
C ILE A 98 6.96 20.82 -13.75
N LYS A 99 7.78 20.59 -14.79
CA LYS A 99 7.38 19.99 -16.06
C LYS A 99 8.30 18.82 -16.35
N GLU A 100 7.91 17.95 -17.27
CA GLU A 100 8.77 16.87 -17.76
C GLU A 100 10.14 17.38 -18.27
N SER A 101 10.17 18.58 -18.84
CA SER A 101 11.40 19.23 -19.32
C SER A 101 12.28 19.81 -18.21
N SER A 102 11.81 19.90 -16.97
CA SER A 102 12.58 20.44 -15.85
C SER A 102 13.83 19.61 -15.59
N LYS A 103 14.96 20.29 -15.29
CA LYS A 103 16.26 19.64 -15.06
C LYS A 103 16.20 18.52 -14.02
N MET A 104 15.53 18.76 -12.88
CA MET A 104 15.38 17.77 -11.81
C MET A 104 14.60 16.52 -12.26
N VAL A 105 13.54 16.70 -13.05
CA VAL A 105 12.75 15.57 -13.58
C VAL A 105 13.57 14.73 -14.56
N ARG A 106 14.32 15.39 -15.46
CA ARG A 106 15.23 14.68 -16.37
C ARG A 106 16.32 13.91 -15.63
N MET A 107 16.88 14.50 -14.57
CA MET A 107 17.87 13.83 -13.72
C MET A 107 17.26 12.62 -12.99
N PHE A 108 16.04 12.76 -12.45
CA PHE A 108 15.33 11.65 -11.83
C PHE A 108 15.17 10.48 -12.79
N TRP A 109 14.60 10.69 -13.98
CA TRP A 109 14.38 9.62 -14.94
C TRP A 109 15.67 9.01 -15.47
N LYS A 110 16.73 9.82 -15.67
CA LYS A 110 18.05 9.30 -16.03
C LYS A 110 18.56 8.29 -15.00
N VAL A 111 18.43 8.60 -13.71
CA VAL A 111 18.83 7.67 -12.64
C VAL A 111 17.93 6.43 -12.64
N VAL A 112 16.63 6.58 -12.85
CA VAL A 112 15.68 5.43 -12.92
C VAL A 112 15.97 4.52 -14.11
N GLU A 113 16.38 5.07 -15.25
CA GLU A 113 16.82 4.30 -16.43
C GLU A 113 18.10 3.49 -16.14
N GLU A 114 19.00 4.02 -15.31
CA GLU A 114 20.25 3.36 -14.87
C GLU A 114 20.05 2.32 -13.74
N MET A 115 18.91 2.32 -13.05
CA MET A 115 18.60 1.39 -11.96
C MET A 115 18.43 -0.06 -12.42
N THR A 116 18.84 -1.01 -11.58
CA THR A 116 18.46 -2.43 -11.74
C THR A 116 16.96 -2.62 -11.55
N ASP A 117 16.38 -3.71 -12.06
CA ASP A 117 14.94 -3.97 -11.90
C ASP A 117 14.51 -4.10 -10.43
N LYS A 118 15.42 -4.57 -9.57
CA LYS A 118 15.20 -4.60 -8.12
C LYS A 118 15.09 -3.19 -7.54
N GLU A 119 15.98 -2.28 -7.93
CA GLU A 119 15.94 -0.88 -7.46
C GLU A 119 14.71 -0.14 -7.99
N LYS A 120 14.35 -0.34 -9.27
CA LYS A 120 13.09 0.19 -9.83
C LYS A 120 11.87 -0.30 -9.04
N SER A 121 11.85 -1.59 -8.67
CA SER A 121 10.78 -2.18 -7.86
C SER A 121 10.72 -1.56 -6.46
N LEU A 122 11.88 -1.32 -5.83
CA LEU A 122 11.95 -0.66 -4.53
C LEU A 122 11.50 0.81 -4.59
N LEU A 123 11.86 1.54 -5.64
CA LEU A 123 11.38 2.90 -5.86
C LEU A 123 9.86 2.94 -6.03
N LEU A 124 9.32 2.02 -6.84
CA LEU A 124 7.87 1.93 -7.03
C LEU A 124 7.16 1.56 -5.72
N GLN A 125 7.73 0.64 -4.94
CA GLN A 125 7.22 0.29 -3.62
C GLN A 125 7.27 1.46 -2.64
N PHE A 126 8.35 2.25 -2.68
CA PHE A 126 8.47 3.42 -1.82
C PHE A 126 7.33 4.42 -2.04
N VAL A 127 6.95 4.66 -3.30
CA VAL A 127 5.90 5.64 -3.65
C VAL A 127 4.49 5.05 -3.54
N THR A 128 4.30 3.79 -3.94
CA THR A 128 2.98 3.19 -4.10
C THR A 128 2.64 2.11 -3.09
N SER A 129 3.59 1.73 -2.22
CA SER A 129 3.55 0.53 -1.38
C SER A 129 3.45 -0.80 -2.15
N CYS A 130 3.57 -0.77 -3.48
CA CYS A 130 3.55 -1.94 -4.35
C CYS A 130 4.85 -2.01 -5.18
N PRO A 131 5.62 -3.11 -5.12
CA PRO A 131 6.88 -3.22 -5.89
C PRO A 131 6.65 -3.54 -7.38
N ARG A 132 5.40 -3.75 -7.81
CA ARG A 132 5.05 -4.23 -9.15
C ARG A 132 4.37 -3.14 -9.97
N GLN A 133 4.69 -3.11 -11.26
CA GLN A 133 3.94 -2.33 -12.24
C GLN A 133 2.45 -2.72 -12.18
N PRO A 134 1.52 -1.75 -12.27
CA PRO A 134 0.10 -2.06 -12.35
C PRO A 134 -0.19 -3.02 -13.50
N LEU A 135 -1.11 -3.97 -13.29
CA LEU A 135 -1.40 -5.02 -14.28
C LEU A 135 -1.80 -4.45 -15.64
N MET A 136 -2.54 -3.34 -15.66
CA MET A 136 -3.00 -2.67 -16.88
C MET A 136 -2.03 -1.58 -17.37
N GLY A 137 -0.85 -1.45 -16.76
CA GLY A 137 0.13 -0.42 -17.05
C GLY A 137 -0.07 0.87 -16.25
N PHE A 138 0.93 1.76 -16.30
CA PHE A 138 0.95 3.00 -15.50
C PHE A 138 -0.17 3.97 -15.85
N LYS A 139 -0.75 3.87 -17.05
CA LYS A 139 -1.93 4.64 -17.47
C LYS A 139 -3.13 4.51 -16.54
N TYR A 140 -3.31 3.32 -15.95
CA TYR A 140 -4.47 2.98 -15.12
C TYR A 140 -4.15 2.99 -13.63
N MET A 141 -2.98 3.52 -13.25
CA MET A 141 -2.66 3.74 -11.85
C MET A 141 -3.54 4.86 -11.30
N ASP A 142 -4.28 4.57 -10.23
CA ASP A 142 -5.12 5.54 -9.52
C ASP A 142 -4.84 5.50 -8.02
N PRO A 143 -4.35 6.59 -7.40
CA PRO A 143 -3.94 7.83 -8.05
C PRO A 143 -2.69 7.64 -8.95
N PRO A 144 -2.51 8.45 -10.01
CA PRO A 144 -1.37 8.35 -10.90
C PRO A 144 -0.06 8.69 -10.18
N PHE A 145 1.04 8.04 -10.60
CA PHE A 145 2.38 8.37 -10.11
C PHE A 145 2.65 9.87 -10.34
N THR A 146 3.04 10.57 -9.29
CA THR A 146 3.13 12.03 -9.29
C THR A 146 4.46 12.47 -8.70
N ILE A 147 5.16 13.34 -9.43
CA ILE A 147 6.32 14.07 -8.92
C ILE A 147 5.85 15.50 -8.66
N SER A 148 6.08 15.99 -7.45
CA SER A 148 5.79 17.36 -7.07
C SER A 148 7.00 18.04 -6.46
N PHE A 149 7.10 19.35 -6.69
CA PHE A 149 7.98 20.19 -5.88
C PHE A 149 7.25 20.59 -4.60
N VAL A 150 7.90 20.36 -3.46
CA VAL A 150 7.39 20.74 -2.14
C VAL A 150 8.37 21.74 -1.56
N GLU A 151 7.89 22.96 -1.33
CA GLU A 151 8.64 23.94 -0.54
C GLU A 151 8.64 23.46 0.91
N CYS A 152 9.84 23.21 1.45
CA CYS A 152 10.07 22.86 2.85
C CYS A 152 10.21 24.11 3.70
#